data_AF-A0AA42E4A7-F1
#
_entry.id   AF-A0AA42E4A7-F1
#
_cell.length_a   1.000
_cell.length_b   1.000
_cell.length_c   1.000
_cell.angle_alpha   90.00
_cell.angle_beta   90.00
_cell.angle_gamma   90.00
#
_symmetry.space_group_name_H-M   'P 1'
#
loop_
_entity.id
_entity.type
_entity.pdbx_description
1 polymer ?
#
loop_
_entity_poly.entity_id
_entity_poly.type
_entity_poly.pdbx_seq_one_letter_code
_entity_poly.pdbx_strand_id
1 'polypeptide(L)' 'MSGRPLQHDDGVVLTPEQRRRQRARSVAIALVLAALVVLFYAVTLVKLGPGVMNRPL' A
#
# COMPACT_ATOMS: atom_id res chain seq x y z
N MET A 1 24.15 -38.72 -11.26
CA MET A 1 23.53 -37.63 -12.04
C MET A 1 22.09 -38.01 -12.36
N SER A 2 21.17 -37.78 -11.42
CA SER A 2 19.72 -37.97 -11.61
C SER A 2 19.11 -36.61 -11.95
N GLY A 3 18.70 -36.44 -13.21
CA GLY A 3 18.00 -35.25 -13.67
C GLY A 3 16.64 -35.14 -12.99
N ARG A 4 16.48 -34.17 -12.10
CA ARG A 4 15.16 -33.79 -11.59
C ARG A 4 14.42 -33.12 -12.75
N PRO A 5 13.30 -33.68 -13.25
CA PRO A 5 12.48 -32.95 -14.21
C PRO A 5 12.07 -31.63 -13.55
N LEU A 6 12.21 -30.53 -14.27
CA LEU A 6 11.77 -29.22 -13.81
C LEU A 6 10.24 -29.30 -13.69
N GLN A 7 9.78 -29.61 -12.48
CA GLN A 7 8.39 -29.44 -12.08
C GLN A 7 8.04 -28.02 -12.49
N HIS A 8 7.21 -27.91 -13.52
CA HIS A 8 6.56 -26.65 -13.81
C HIS A 8 5.72 -26.38 -12.56
N ASP A 9 6.10 -25.35 -11.82
CA ASP A 9 5.30 -24.82 -10.72
C ASP A 9 4.00 -24.30 -11.34
N ASP A 10 3.08 -25.21 -11.63
CA ASP A 10 1.69 -24.90 -11.93
C ASP A 10 1.09 -24.38 -10.63
N GLY A 11 1.38 -23.11 -10.35
CA GLY A 11 1.08 -22.44 -9.10
C GLY A 11 -0.42 -22.47 -8.80
N VAL A 12 -0.76 -22.43 -7.51
CA VAL A 12 -2.14 -22.44 -7.03
C VAL A 12 -2.93 -21.27 -7.64
N VAL A 13 -3.80 -21.56 -8.60
CA VAL A 13 -4.69 -20.57 -9.21
C VAL A 13 -5.85 -20.32 -8.26
N LEU A 14 -5.90 -19.12 -7.68
CA LEU A 14 -7.00 -18.72 -6.81
C LEU A 14 -8.34 -18.73 -7.56
N THR A 15 -9.37 -19.29 -6.92
CA THR A 15 -10.75 -19.21 -7.41
C THR A 15 -11.20 -17.74 -7.49
N PRO A 16 -12.17 -17.40 -8.35
CA PRO A 16 -12.68 -16.03 -8.46
C PRO A 16 -13.14 -15.45 -7.12
N GLU A 17 -13.71 -16.28 -6.24
CA GLU A 17 -14.13 -15.88 -4.90
C GLU A 17 -12.94 -15.52 -3.99
N GLN A 18 -11.88 -16.32 -4.01
CA GLN A 18 -10.66 -16.06 -3.24
C GLN A 18 -9.98 -14.76 -3.71
N ARG A 19 -9.90 -14.54 -5.03
CA ARG A 19 -9.37 -13.30 -5.61
C ARG A 19 -10.18 -12.07 -5.18
N ARG A 20 -11.52 -12.17 -5.14
CA ARG A 20 -12.39 -11.08 -4.69
C ARG A 20 -12.12 -10.69 -3.24
N ARG A 21 -11.97 -11.67 -2.34
CA ARG A 21 -11.64 -11.42 -0.92
C ARG A 21 -10.25 -10.79 -0.77
N GLN A 22 -9.27 -11.24 -1.55
CA GLN A 22 -7.92 -10.66 -1.55
C GLN A 22 -7.91 -9.19 -2.03
N ARG A 23 -8.66 -8.89 -3.09
CA ARG A 23 -8.83 -7.52 -3.59
C ARG A 23 -9.48 -6.62 -2.55
N ALA A 24 -10.55 -7.08 -1.89
CA ALA A 24 -11.21 -6.30 -0.84
C ALA A 24 -10.26 -5.93 0.31
N ARG A 25 -9.43 -6.87 0.78
CA ARG A 25 -8.41 -6.59 1.81
C ARG A 25 -7.37 -5.58 1.33
N SER A 26 -6.88 -5.74 0.10
CA SER A 26 -5.89 -4.83 -0.48
C SER A 26 -6.45 -3.41 -0.62
N VAL A 27 -7.71 -3.28 -1.04
CA VAL A 27 -8.40 -1.99 -1.12
C VAL A 27 -8.57 -1.36 0.25
N ALA A 28 -8.97 -2.13 1.27
CA ALA A 28 -9.09 -1.62 2.64
C ALA A 28 -7.74 -1.07 3.15
N ILE A 29 -6.65 -1.81 2.94
CA ILE A 29 -5.31 -1.36 3.32
C ILE A 29 -4.94 -0.08 2.57
N ALA A 30 -5.17 -0.02 1.25
CA ALA A 30 -4.88 1.17 0.45
C ALA A 30 -5.65 2.40 0.93
N LEU A 31 -6.94 2.24 1.29
CA LEU A 31 -7.77 3.32 1.82
C LEU A 31 -7.24 3.83 3.17
N VAL A 32 -6.86 2.92 4.07
CA VAL A 32 -6.30 3.28 5.38
C VAL A 32 -4.98 4.02 5.22
N LEU A 33 -4.07 3.52 4.36
CA LEU A 33 -2.79 4.16 4.10
C LEU A 33 -2.97 5.55 3.47
N ALA A 34 -3.88 5.68 2.50
CA ALA A 34 -4.16 6.97 1.87
C ALA A 34 -4.71 7.98 2.88
N ALA A 35 -5.67 7.58 3.72
CA ALA A 35 -6.22 8.43 4.77
C ALA A 35 -5.14 8.88 5.77
N LEU A 36 -4.25 7.96 6.16
CA LEU A 36 -3.14 8.26 7.06
C LEU A 36 -2.19 9.30 6.45
N VAL A 37 -1.81 9.14 5.18
CA VAL A 37 -0.94 10.09 4.46
C VAL A 37 -1.58 11.47 4.38
N VAL A 38 -2.86 11.55 4.02
CA VAL A 38 -3.59 12.81 3.94
C VAL A 38 -3.64 13.50 5.30
N LEU A 39 -3.89 12.76 6.37
CA LEU A 39 -3.89 13.30 7.73
C LEU A 39 -2.52 13.89 8.09
N PHE A 40 -1.43 13.16 7.86
CA PHE A 40 -0.09 13.66 8.11
C PHE A 40 0.21 14.92 7.31
N TYR A 41 -0.11 14.92 6.01
CA TYR A 41 0.13 16.06 5.15
C TYR A 41 -0.67 17.31 5.57
N ALA A 42 -1.94 17.12 5.95
CA ALA A 42 -2.77 18.20 6.48
C ALA A 42 -2.16 18.80 7.77
N VAL A 43 -1.71 17.94 8.70
CA VAL A 43 -1.04 18.39 9.92
C VAL A 43 0.27 19.10 9.59
N THR A 44 1.06 18.59 8.65
CA THR A 44 2.30 19.23 8.19
C THR A 44 2.03 20.62 7.62
N LEU A 45 1.04 20.78 6.76
CA LEU A 45 0.68 22.10 6.21
C LEU A 45 0.24 23.08 7.30
N VAL A 46 -0.64 22.64 8.20
CA VAL A 46 -1.17 23.51 9.27
C VAL A 46 -0.07 23.89 10.28
N LYS A 47 0.77 22.95 10.68
CA LYS A 47 1.79 23.18 11.72
C LYS A 47 3.07 23.82 11.18
N LEU A 48 3.51 23.45 9.98
CA LEU A 48 4.78 23.92 9.41
C LEU A 48 4.60 25.15 8.52
N GLY A 49 3.41 25.38 7.95
CA GLY A 49 3.09 26.50 7.06
C GLY A 49 3.32 27.90 7.67
N PRO A 50 2.86 28.18 8.90
CA PRO A 50 3.09 29.49 9.53
C PRO A 50 4.55 29.70 9.97
N GLY A 51 5.24 28.62 10.34
CA GLY A 51 6.62 28.66 10.85
C GLY A 51 7.67 28.99 9.79
N VAL A 52 7.41 28.67 8.53
CA VAL A 52 8.31 29.02 7.41
C VAL A 52 8.10 30.44 6.88
N MET A 53 6.90 31.02 7.10
CA MET A 53 6.58 32.38 6.63
C MET A 53 7.16 33.47 7.56
N ASN A 54 7.33 33.15 8.85
CA ASN A 54 7.98 34.04 9.82
C ASN A 54 9.49 33.83 9.82
N ARG A 55 10.15 34.11 8.69
CA ARG A 55 11.61 34.24 8.64
C ARG A 55 11.97 35.72 8.71
N PRO A 56 12.55 36.23 9.81
CA PRO A 56 13.17 37.55 9.77
C PRO A 56 14.34 37.48 8.77
N LEU A 57 14.30 38.39 7.78
CA LEU A 57 15.45 38.72 6.93
C LEU A 57 16.43 39.56 7.73
#